data_AF-A0A425D565-F1
#
_entry.id   AF-A0A425D565-F1
#
_cell.length_a   1.000
_cell.length_b   1.000
_cell.length_c   1.000
_cell.angle_alpha   90.00
_cell.angle_beta   90.00
_cell.angle_gamma   90.00
#
_symmetry.space_group_name_H-M   'P 1'
#
loop_
_entity.id
_entity.type
_entity.pdbx_description
1 polymer ?
#
loop_
_entity_poly.entity_id
_entity_poly.type
_entity_poly.pdbx_seq_one_letter_code
_entity_poly.pdbx_strand_id
1 'polypeptide(L)'
;MSCNCSDGVGGLRNSPYDMIPMKEAIDTVIRLAQPLLKTSVPLHEFPILSRVAAGDAPGVQVTPGHVAYVTTGCPVPDGADAVVKIEDTEAILGDDGKTELAIKILHAVQSGTSIRPIGFDIAQDQVVVEAGEVVTPAVLGLLATVPIAGVPKLVFALPGNPVSCLVTSCLLVQPALKRLGGFTAEQAAPVVFQARLLHPLPLDTDRPEYHRAVVRWERTEWVATSTGVQASSRLLRYAPGLVHKMLQASLEVTPMAILARPVAGIRGHTLVVTLPGKPNAVVETLNAIAPVLPHALHLLQDISHDHHKGQNKAS
;
A
#
# COMPACT_ATOMS: atom_id res chain seq x y z
N MET A 1 18.03 -38.69 -18.96
CA MET A 1 19.29 -37.92 -18.99
C MET A 1 19.67 -37.60 -17.56
N SER A 2 20.91 -37.88 -17.23
CA SER A 2 21.53 -38.01 -15.91
C SER A 2 21.66 -36.70 -15.13
N CYS A 3 21.33 -36.73 -13.84
CA CYS A 3 21.95 -35.86 -12.85
C CYS A 3 22.81 -36.74 -11.94
N ASN A 4 24.13 -36.65 -12.14
CA ASN A 4 25.15 -37.24 -11.29
C ASN A 4 25.25 -36.42 -10.00
N CYS A 5 24.93 -37.04 -8.86
CA CYS A 5 25.52 -36.64 -7.58
C CYS A 5 26.63 -37.64 -7.28
N SER A 6 27.88 -37.23 -7.52
CA SER A 6 29.08 -37.96 -7.12
C SER A 6 29.48 -37.57 -5.69
N ASP A 7 29.46 -38.56 -4.82
CA ASP A 7 30.31 -38.85 -3.66
C ASP A 7 30.88 -37.73 -2.79
N GLY A 8 30.43 -37.75 -1.53
CA GLY A 8 31.08 -37.14 -0.37
C GLY A 8 30.67 -37.86 0.91
N VAL A 9 31.21 -39.07 1.13
CA VAL A 9 31.33 -39.80 2.41
C VAL A 9 30.05 -39.93 3.26
N GLY A 10 29.34 -41.07 3.14
CA GLY A 10 28.35 -41.51 4.14
C GLY A 10 27.30 -42.47 3.62
N GLY A 11 27.58 -43.78 3.68
CA GLY A 11 26.62 -44.91 3.66
C GLY A 11 25.40 -44.78 2.74
N LEU A 12 25.50 -45.27 1.50
CA LEU A 12 24.36 -45.49 0.60
C LEU A 12 23.38 -46.49 1.25
N ARG A 13 22.30 -45.97 1.83
CA ARG A 13 21.12 -46.76 2.20
C ARG A 13 20.38 -47.14 0.91
N ASN A 14 20.74 -48.26 0.32
CA ASN A 14 19.96 -48.84 -0.78
C ASN A 14 18.64 -49.37 -0.21
N SER A 15 17.51 -48.95 -0.80
CA SER A 15 16.22 -49.57 -0.55
C SER A 15 16.32 -51.05 -0.91
N PRO A 16 15.95 -52.00 -0.01
CA PRO A 16 15.92 -53.42 -0.32
C PRO A 16 14.79 -53.82 -1.28
N TYR A 17 14.00 -52.85 -1.74
CA TYR A 17 12.88 -53.04 -2.67
C TYR A 17 13.13 -52.29 -3.96
N ASP A 18 12.83 -52.94 -5.09
CA ASP A 18 12.88 -52.35 -6.42
C ASP A 18 12.02 -51.09 -6.47
N MET A 19 12.64 -49.96 -6.83
CA MET A 19 11.91 -48.71 -7.00
C MET A 19 11.11 -48.79 -8.30
N ILE A 20 9.78 -48.76 -8.17
CA ILE A 20 8.89 -48.67 -9.33
C ILE A 20 9.17 -47.38 -10.12
N PRO A 21 9.07 -47.40 -11.45
CA PRO A 21 9.20 -46.21 -12.29
C PRO A 21 8.28 -45.08 -11.81
N MET A 22 8.78 -43.84 -11.80
CA MET A 22 8.06 -42.67 -11.23
C MET A 22 6.65 -42.49 -11.80
N LYS A 23 6.44 -42.80 -13.09
CA LYS A 23 5.12 -42.77 -13.72
C LYS A 23 4.17 -43.80 -13.10
N GLU A 24 4.66 -45.00 -12.85
CA GLU A 24 3.91 -46.09 -12.20
C GLU A 24 3.65 -45.79 -10.71
N ALA A 25 4.58 -45.11 -10.04
CA ALA A 25 4.39 -44.61 -8.68
C ALA A 25 3.28 -43.55 -8.63
N ILE A 26 3.30 -42.57 -9.54
CA ILE A 26 2.28 -41.53 -9.66
C ILE A 26 0.93 -42.16 -10.00
N ASP A 27 0.85 -43.07 -10.98
CA ASP A 27 -0.39 -43.75 -11.34
C ASP A 27 -0.93 -44.62 -10.20
N THR A 28 -0.05 -45.22 -9.39
CA THR A 28 -0.43 -45.98 -8.20
C THR A 28 -0.93 -45.09 -7.08
N VAL A 29 -0.28 -43.94 -6.82
CA VAL A 29 -0.75 -42.94 -5.86
C VAL A 29 -2.09 -42.37 -6.30
N ILE A 30 -2.25 -42.00 -7.58
CA ILE A 30 -3.53 -41.50 -8.13
C ILE A 30 -4.61 -42.56 -8.01
N ARG A 31 -4.32 -43.84 -8.29
CA ARG A 31 -5.26 -44.96 -8.19
C ARG A 31 -5.64 -45.29 -6.75
N LEU A 32 -4.70 -45.20 -5.80
CA LEU A 32 -4.96 -45.41 -4.37
C LEU A 32 -5.62 -44.20 -3.71
N ALA A 33 -5.37 -42.99 -4.22
CA ALA A 33 -6.00 -41.75 -3.76
C ALA A 33 -7.36 -41.49 -4.44
N GLN A 34 -7.64 -42.08 -5.60
CA GLN A 34 -8.93 -41.93 -6.31
C GLN A 34 -10.14 -42.34 -5.47
N PRO A 35 -10.11 -43.43 -4.67
CA PRO A 35 -11.15 -43.76 -3.70
C PRO A 35 -11.28 -42.72 -2.58
N LEU A 36 -10.16 -42.13 -2.13
CA LEU A 36 -10.12 -41.09 -1.08
C LEU A 36 -10.61 -39.71 -1.59
N LEU A 37 -10.45 -39.45 -2.89
CA LEU A 37 -11.02 -38.27 -3.57
C LEU A 37 -12.52 -38.44 -3.91
N LYS A 38 -13.05 -39.66 -3.75
CA LYS A 38 -14.46 -40.01 -3.99
C LYS A 38 -15.20 -40.48 -2.73
N THR A 39 -14.60 -40.34 -1.55
CA THR A 39 -15.27 -40.65 -0.30
C THR A 39 -16.24 -39.53 0.04
N SER A 40 -17.52 -39.79 -0.20
CA SER A 40 -18.62 -39.06 0.45
C SER A 40 -18.58 -39.37 1.95
N VAL A 41 -18.54 -38.34 2.80
CA VAL A 41 -18.77 -38.54 4.24
C VAL A 41 -20.17 -39.16 4.41
N PRO A 42 -20.30 -40.36 5.01
CA PRO A 42 -21.60 -40.99 5.21
C PRO A 42 -22.48 -40.16 6.15
N LEU A 43 -23.80 -40.15 5.89
CA LEU A 43 -24.80 -39.50 6.74
C LEU A 43 -24.84 -40.17 8.12
N HIS A 44 -24.13 -39.61 9.10
CA HIS A 44 -24.10 -40.09 10.47
C HIS A 44 -24.19 -38.93 11.48
N GLU A 45 -24.47 -39.28 12.72
CA GLU A 45 -24.45 -38.37 13.87
C GLU A 45 -23.03 -38.33 14.43
N PHE A 46 -22.48 -37.13 14.59
CA PHE A 46 -21.10 -36.92 15.02
C PHE A 46 -21.06 -36.19 16.36
N PRO A 47 -20.48 -36.77 17.42
CA PRO A 47 -20.30 -36.09 18.69
C PRO A 47 -19.39 -34.87 18.55
N ILE A 48 -19.71 -33.83 19.31
CA ILE A 48 -18.96 -32.56 19.31
C ILE A 48 -17.77 -32.70 20.27
N LEU A 49 -16.54 -32.61 19.75
CA LEU A 49 -15.32 -32.63 20.58
C LEU A 49 -15.01 -31.27 21.19
N SER A 50 -15.17 -30.20 20.42
CA SER A 50 -14.69 -28.87 20.82
C SER A 50 -15.27 -27.77 19.93
N ARG A 51 -15.02 -26.52 20.34
CA ARG A 51 -15.34 -25.30 19.58
C ARG A 51 -14.06 -24.48 19.42
N VAL A 52 -13.77 -24.06 18.20
CA VAL A 52 -12.61 -23.24 17.82
C VAL A 52 -13.14 -21.93 17.26
N ALA A 53 -12.77 -20.83 17.90
CA ALA A 53 -13.12 -19.47 17.50
C ALA A 53 -11.90 -18.75 16.89
N ALA A 54 -12.18 -17.63 16.20
CA ALA A 54 -11.16 -16.86 15.52
C ALA A 54 -10.22 -16.23 16.55
N GLY A 55 -8.93 -16.57 16.47
CA GLY A 55 -7.90 -16.13 17.41
C GLY A 55 -7.52 -17.17 18.46
N ASP A 56 -8.19 -18.34 18.50
CA ASP A 56 -7.78 -19.44 19.38
C ASP A 56 -6.47 -20.07 18.91
N ALA A 57 -5.67 -20.57 19.86
CA ALA A 57 -4.40 -21.22 19.56
C ALA A 57 -4.63 -22.52 18.77
N PRO A 58 -3.84 -22.78 17.71
CA PRO A 58 -3.88 -24.06 17.01
C PRO A 58 -3.47 -25.18 17.97
N GLY A 59 -4.28 -26.24 18.04
CA GLY A 59 -4.02 -27.36 18.96
C GLY A 59 -5.18 -28.33 19.14
N VAL A 60 -6.36 -28.05 18.56
CA VAL A 60 -7.47 -28.99 18.52
C VAL A 60 -7.24 -29.99 17.38
N GLN A 61 -7.20 -31.28 17.73
CA GLN A 61 -7.17 -32.38 16.78
C GLN A 61 -8.55 -33.04 16.72
N VAL A 62 -9.11 -33.16 15.53
CA VAL A 62 -10.35 -33.90 15.30
C VAL A 62 -10.00 -35.36 15.01
N THR A 63 -10.67 -36.28 15.69
CA THR A 63 -10.50 -37.72 15.49
C THR A 63 -11.61 -38.29 14.61
N PRO A 64 -11.38 -39.42 13.92
CA PRO A 64 -12.42 -40.05 13.10
C PRO A 64 -13.72 -40.27 13.88
N GLY A 65 -14.86 -39.92 13.27
CA GLY A 65 -16.18 -40.06 13.88
C GLY A 65 -16.60 -38.88 14.77
N HIS A 66 -15.82 -37.81 14.83
CA HIS A 66 -16.14 -36.61 15.62
C HIS A 66 -16.10 -35.33 14.79
N VAL A 67 -16.70 -34.27 15.32
CA VAL A 67 -16.68 -32.92 14.73
C VAL A 67 -16.22 -31.86 15.73
N ALA A 68 -15.77 -30.73 15.21
CA ALA A 68 -15.50 -29.53 15.98
C ALA A 68 -16.19 -28.33 15.32
N TYR A 69 -16.68 -27.40 16.14
CA TYR A 69 -17.17 -26.12 15.60
C TYR A 69 -15.99 -25.26 15.20
N VAL A 70 -16.11 -24.64 14.03
CA VAL A 70 -15.18 -23.62 13.56
C VAL A 70 -15.97 -22.40 13.13
N THR A 71 -15.44 -21.21 13.34
CA THR A 71 -15.98 -19.98 12.74
C THR A 71 -15.20 -19.60 11.48
N THR A 72 -15.82 -18.80 10.61
CA THR A 72 -15.19 -18.34 9.37
C THR A 72 -13.87 -17.65 9.63
N GLY A 73 -12.81 -18.11 8.97
CA GLY A 73 -11.45 -17.55 9.09
C GLY A 73 -10.56 -18.21 10.13
N CYS A 74 -11.06 -19.20 10.88
CA CYS A 74 -10.22 -19.99 11.79
C CYS A 74 -9.30 -20.96 11.04
N PRO A 75 -8.13 -21.31 11.63
CA PRO A 75 -7.38 -22.49 11.21
C PRO A 75 -8.27 -23.74 11.27
N VAL A 76 -8.18 -24.58 10.23
CA VAL A 76 -8.86 -25.88 10.23
C VAL A 76 -8.16 -26.79 11.24
N PRO A 77 -8.88 -27.44 12.17
CA PRO A 77 -8.32 -28.39 13.12
C PRO A 77 -7.54 -29.52 12.46
N ASP A 78 -6.48 -30.00 13.11
CA ASP A 78 -5.69 -31.11 12.59
C ASP A 78 -6.56 -32.38 12.48
N GLY A 79 -6.48 -33.07 11.35
CA GLY A 79 -7.27 -34.27 11.06
C GLY A 79 -8.65 -34.02 10.46
N ALA A 80 -9.12 -32.76 10.39
CA ALA A 80 -10.32 -32.41 9.63
C ALA A 80 -9.97 -32.21 8.15
N ASP A 81 -10.85 -32.68 7.26
CA ASP A 81 -10.66 -32.62 5.82
C ASP A 81 -11.81 -31.91 5.07
N ALA A 82 -12.85 -31.46 5.76
CA ALA A 82 -13.92 -30.62 5.22
C ALA A 82 -14.54 -29.71 6.30
N VAL A 83 -15.13 -28.59 5.88
CA VAL A 83 -15.94 -27.72 6.73
C VAL A 83 -17.37 -27.68 6.18
N VAL A 84 -18.32 -28.12 7.00
CA VAL A 84 -19.76 -28.12 6.68
C VAL A 84 -20.40 -26.85 7.23
N LYS A 85 -21.25 -26.21 6.43
CA LYS A 85 -21.98 -25.02 6.89
C LYS A 85 -23.05 -25.43 7.90
N ILE A 86 -23.31 -24.55 8.88
CA ILE A 86 -24.29 -24.85 9.93
C ILE A 86 -25.71 -25.06 9.36
N GLU A 87 -26.03 -24.42 8.24
CA GLU A 87 -27.30 -24.58 7.54
C GLU A 87 -27.49 -25.99 6.96
N ASP A 88 -26.40 -26.71 6.68
CA ASP A 88 -26.40 -28.08 6.17
C ASP A 88 -26.25 -29.12 7.30
N THR A 89 -26.51 -28.70 8.54
CA THR A 89 -26.40 -29.53 9.74
C THR A 89 -27.63 -29.41 10.64
N GLU A 90 -27.90 -30.46 11.39
CA GLU A 90 -28.97 -30.51 12.40
C GLU A 90 -28.36 -30.89 13.76
N ALA A 91 -28.63 -30.08 14.79
CA ALA A 91 -28.13 -30.33 16.14
C ALA A 91 -28.99 -31.36 16.86
N ILE A 92 -28.34 -32.32 17.50
CA ILE A 92 -28.98 -33.32 18.35
C ILE A 92 -28.80 -32.88 19.78
N LEU A 93 -29.92 -32.52 20.41
CA LEU A 93 -29.98 -32.01 21.76
C LEU A 93 -30.09 -33.15 22.78
N GLY A 94 -29.48 -32.97 23.94
CA GLY A 94 -29.65 -33.84 25.10
C GLY A 94 -31.01 -33.65 25.76
N ASP A 95 -31.25 -34.44 26.81
CA ASP A 95 -32.53 -34.49 27.53
C ASP A 95 -32.98 -33.14 28.14
N ASP A 96 -32.05 -32.19 28.30
CA ASP A 96 -32.31 -30.84 28.79
C ASP A 96 -32.84 -29.87 27.71
N GLY A 97 -32.86 -30.30 26.44
CA GLY A 97 -33.25 -29.49 25.28
C GLY A 97 -32.34 -28.28 25.03
N LYS A 98 -31.16 -28.22 25.66
CA LYS A 98 -30.25 -27.06 25.61
C LYS A 98 -28.82 -27.45 25.24
N THR A 99 -28.39 -28.65 25.60
CA THR A 99 -27.03 -29.12 25.35
C THR A 99 -26.97 -29.84 24.01
N GLU A 100 -26.18 -29.33 23.08
CA GLU A 100 -25.87 -30.01 21.81
C GLU A 100 -24.89 -31.16 22.09
N LEU A 101 -25.31 -32.40 21.86
CA LEU A 101 -24.51 -33.60 22.07
C LEU A 101 -23.78 -34.03 20.79
N ALA A 102 -24.47 -33.93 19.66
CA ALA A 102 -23.98 -34.35 18.36
C ALA A 102 -24.55 -33.48 17.24
N ILE A 103 -23.93 -33.57 16.07
CA ILE A 103 -24.36 -32.91 14.85
C ILE A 103 -24.61 -33.96 13.78
N LYS A 104 -25.76 -33.87 13.13
CA LYS A 104 -26.09 -34.64 11.95
C LYS A 104 -25.79 -33.81 10.72
N ILE A 105 -24.99 -34.36 9.82
CA ILE A 105 -24.72 -33.74 8.51
C ILE A 105 -25.86 -34.14 7.57
N LEU A 106 -26.50 -33.17 6.92
CA LEU A 106 -27.69 -33.39 6.10
C LEU A 106 -27.38 -33.87 4.68
N HIS A 107 -26.18 -33.54 4.18
CA HIS A 107 -25.74 -33.84 2.83
C HIS A 107 -24.31 -34.38 2.82
N ALA A 108 -24.03 -35.34 1.94
CA ALA A 108 -22.67 -35.84 1.76
C ALA A 108 -21.74 -34.69 1.31
N VAL A 109 -20.59 -34.57 1.98
CA VAL A 109 -19.59 -33.53 1.71
C VAL A 109 -18.33 -34.16 1.11
N GLN A 110 -17.69 -33.44 0.18
CA GLN A 110 -16.42 -33.84 -0.41
C GLN A 110 -15.24 -33.27 0.41
N SER A 111 -14.15 -34.02 0.48
CA SER A 111 -12.89 -33.53 1.05
C SER A 111 -12.44 -32.21 0.38
N GLY A 112 -11.97 -31.26 1.18
CA GLY A 112 -11.59 -29.90 0.79
C GLY A 112 -12.75 -28.89 0.75
N THR A 113 -14.00 -29.32 0.96
CA THR A 113 -15.16 -28.42 0.92
C THR A 113 -15.04 -27.32 1.98
N SER A 114 -15.22 -26.06 1.56
CA SER A 114 -15.13 -24.86 2.40
C SER A 114 -13.80 -24.68 3.14
N ILE A 115 -12.73 -25.36 2.71
CA ILE A 115 -11.37 -25.16 3.21
C ILE A 115 -10.59 -24.31 2.21
N ARG A 116 -9.92 -23.25 2.72
CA ARG A 116 -8.98 -22.46 1.92
C ARG A 116 -7.56 -22.84 2.33
N PRO A 117 -6.74 -23.43 1.42
CA PRO A 117 -5.36 -23.74 1.74
C PRO A 117 -4.54 -22.47 1.97
N ILE A 118 -3.41 -22.61 2.67
CA ILE A 118 -2.46 -21.51 2.83
C ILE A 118 -1.99 -21.08 1.44
N GLY A 119 -2.00 -19.77 1.19
CA GLY A 119 -1.64 -19.19 -0.10
C GLY A 119 -2.74 -19.23 -1.16
N PHE A 120 -3.99 -19.52 -0.78
CA PHE A 120 -5.14 -19.54 -1.71
C PHE A 120 -5.37 -18.20 -2.42
N ASP A 121 -5.31 -17.09 -1.69
CA ASP A 121 -5.53 -15.75 -2.25
C ASP A 121 -4.23 -15.17 -2.86
N ILE A 122 -3.11 -15.31 -2.14
CA ILE A 122 -1.78 -14.83 -2.56
C ILE A 122 -0.77 -15.92 -2.23
N ALA A 123 -0.12 -16.46 -3.27
CA ALA A 123 0.89 -17.48 -3.10
C ALA A 123 2.19 -16.89 -2.53
N GLN A 124 3.00 -17.75 -1.91
CA GLN A 124 4.35 -17.36 -1.48
C GLN A 124 5.15 -16.87 -2.69
N ASP A 125 5.90 -15.77 -2.48
CA ASP A 125 6.74 -15.11 -3.49
C ASP A 125 5.99 -14.54 -4.71
N GLN A 126 4.66 -14.51 -4.68
CA GLN A 126 3.86 -13.87 -5.71
C GLN A 126 4.05 -12.35 -5.69
N VAL A 127 4.26 -11.76 -6.88
CA VAL A 127 4.25 -10.30 -7.05
C VAL A 127 2.83 -9.78 -6.84
N VAL A 128 2.65 -8.92 -5.83
CA VAL A 128 1.35 -8.34 -5.48
C VAL A 128 1.10 -6.97 -6.11
N VAL A 129 2.16 -6.23 -6.46
CA VAL A 129 2.10 -4.89 -7.08
C VAL A 129 3.36 -4.72 -7.94
N GLU A 130 3.19 -4.19 -9.15
CA GLU A 130 4.30 -3.94 -10.08
C GLU A 130 4.97 -2.58 -9.86
N ALA A 131 6.25 -2.47 -10.23
CA ALA A 131 6.95 -1.20 -10.16
C ALA A 131 6.33 -0.16 -11.12
N GLY A 132 5.97 1.01 -10.60
CA GLY A 132 5.34 2.09 -11.37
C GLY A 132 3.80 2.07 -11.36
N GLU A 133 3.19 1.11 -10.67
CA GLU A 133 1.73 1.06 -10.52
C GLU A 133 1.21 2.19 -9.62
N VAL A 134 0.02 2.71 -9.95
CA VAL A 134 -0.62 3.78 -9.17
C VAL A 134 -1.13 3.21 -7.85
N VAL A 135 -0.60 3.70 -6.73
CA VAL A 135 -1.05 3.28 -5.39
C VAL A 135 -2.40 3.89 -5.06
N THR A 136 -3.46 3.10 -5.20
CA THR A 136 -4.82 3.42 -4.76
C THR A 136 -5.04 2.99 -3.29
N PRO A 137 -6.13 3.42 -2.63
CA PRO A 137 -6.46 2.91 -1.28
C PRO A 137 -6.55 1.39 -1.18
N ALA A 138 -7.02 0.71 -2.23
CA ALA A 138 -7.08 -0.75 -2.29
C ALA A 138 -5.67 -1.38 -2.35
N VAL A 139 -4.80 -0.83 -3.20
CA VAL A 139 -3.39 -1.25 -3.30
C VAL A 139 -2.66 -1.01 -1.97
N LEU A 140 -2.95 0.10 -1.29
CA LEU A 140 -2.38 0.39 0.03
C LEU A 140 -2.83 -0.64 1.09
N GLY A 141 -4.11 -1.01 1.09
CA GLY A 141 -4.64 -2.06 1.96
C GLY A 141 -3.99 -3.42 1.71
N LEU A 142 -3.81 -3.80 0.44
CA LEU A 142 -3.09 -5.01 0.03
C LEU A 142 -1.62 -4.97 0.47
N LEU A 143 -0.94 -3.85 0.28
CA LEU A 143 0.46 -3.70 0.71
C LEU A 143 0.62 -3.80 2.22
N ALA A 144 -0.40 -3.44 3.00
CA ALA A 144 -0.39 -3.56 4.46
C ALA A 144 -0.55 -5.01 4.94
N THR A 145 -1.16 -5.91 4.16
CA THR A 145 -1.36 -7.32 4.55
C THR A 145 -0.15 -8.21 4.31
N VAL A 146 0.79 -7.78 3.47
CA VAL A 146 1.95 -8.57 3.07
C VAL A 146 3.23 -8.02 3.71
N PRO A 147 3.89 -8.68 4.67
CA PRO A 147 5.16 -8.23 5.22
C PRO A 147 6.33 -8.40 4.24
N ILE A 148 7.42 -7.65 4.42
CA ILE A 148 8.69 -7.86 3.69
C ILE A 148 9.69 -8.48 4.66
N ALA A 149 10.16 -9.69 4.38
CA ALA A 149 11.10 -10.43 5.24
C ALA A 149 10.63 -10.56 6.71
N GLY A 150 9.32 -10.73 6.91
CA GLY A 150 8.70 -10.81 8.25
C GLY A 150 8.57 -9.47 8.98
N VAL A 151 8.99 -8.36 8.36
CA VAL A 151 8.90 -7.02 8.93
C VAL A 151 7.69 -6.28 8.36
N PRO A 152 6.86 -5.63 9.21
CA PRO A 152 5.76 -4.81 8.74
C PRO A 152 6.28 -3.61 7.94
N LYS A 153 5.61 -3.32 6.81
CA LYS A 153 5.92 -2.14 5.99
C LYS A 153 5.31 -0.88 6.63
N LEU A 154 6.10 0.18 6.66
CA LEU A 154 5.61 1.53 6.95
C LEU A 154 5.44 2.28 5.63
N VAL A 155 4.24 2.78 5.37
CA VAL A 155 3.93 3.59 4.18
C VAL A 155 3.56 4.99 4.62
N PHE A 156 4.28 6.00 4.10
CA PHE A 156 3.90 7.40 4.25
C PHE A 156 3.05 7.81 3.05
N ALA A 157 1.76 8.05 3.27
CA ALA A 157 0.88 8.67 2.29
C ALA A 157 0.88 10.19 2.52
N LEU A 158 1.23 10.96 1.50
CA LEU A 158 1.27 12.42 1.56
C LEU A 158 0.14 13.03 0.72
N PRO A 159 -0.38 14.22 1.10
CA PRO A 159 -1.41 14.89 0.32
C PRO A 159 -0.94 15.18 -1.11
N GLY A 160 -1.84 15.11 -2.09
CA GLY A 160 -1.52 15.41 -3.48
C GLY A 160 -1.15 16.89 -3.75
N ASN A 161 -1.48 17.80 -2.83
CA ASN A 161 -1.05 19.18 -2.91
C ASN A 161 0.46 19.30 -2.58
N PRO A 162 1.31 19.84 -3.48
CA PRO A 162 2.76 19.88 -3.27
C PRO A 162 3.22 20.66 -2.03
N VAL A 163 2.53 21.74 -1.66
CA VAL A 163 2.86 22.54 -0.47
C VAL A 163 2.47 21.77 0.79
N SER A 164 1.28 21.19 0.81
CA SER A 164 0.85 20.31 1.91
C SER A 164 1.79 19.11 2.04
N CYS A 165 2.17 18.47 0.93
CA CYS A 165 3.12 17.37 0.87
C CYS A 165 4.47 17.76 1.50
N LEU A 166 5.01 18.93 1.14
CA LEU A 166 6.25 19.44 1.71
C LEU A 166 6.14 19.70 3.21
N VAL A 167 5.08 20.39 3.65
CA VAL A 167 4.86 20.69 5.06
C VAL A 167 4.68 19.39 5.86
N THR A 168 3.84 18.46 5.40
CA THR A 168 3.66 17.14 6.02
C THR A 168 4.96 16.34 6.01
N SER A 169 5.79 16.43 4.97
CA SER A 169 7.11 15.79 4.94
C SER A 169 8.02 16.31 6.05
N CYS A 170 8.10 17.63 6.22
CA CYS A 170 8.95 18.24 7.25
C CYS A 170 8.44 17.99 8.67
N LEU A 171 7.12 17.98 8.88
CA LEU A 171 6.51 17.86 10.20
C LEU A 171 6.30 16.40 10.66
N LEU A 172 6.16 15.46 9.72
CA LEU A 172 5.84 14.05 10.03
C LEU A 172 6.90 13.09 9.50
N VAL A 173 7.16 13.10 8.18
CA VAL A 173 8.00 12.07 7.55
C VAL A 173 9.44 12.16 8.01
N GLN A 174 10.03 13.35 7.98
CA GLN A 174 11.44 13.52 8.39
C GLN A 174 11.66 13.18 9.87
N PRO A 175 10.85 13.66 10.83
CA PRO A 175 10.96 13.24 12.22
C PRO A 175 10.78 11.73 12.40
N ALA A 176 9.80 11.13 11.71
CA ALA A 176 9.55 9.69 11.79
C ALA A 176 10.74 8.87 11.25
N LEU A 177 11.32 9.26 10.11
CA LEU A 177 12.50 8.61 9.55
C LEU A 177 13.73 8.75 10.47
N LYS A 178 13.93 9.92 11.07
CA LYS A 178 15.00 10.11 12.07
C LYS A 178 14.78 9.22 13.30
N ARG A 179 13.55 9.12 13.79
CA ARG A 179 13.21 8.21 14.92
C ARG A 179 13.50 6.75 14.57
N LEU A 180 13.10 6.32 13.37
CA LEU A 180 13.39 4.98 12.86
C LEU A 180 14.89 4.75 12.65
N GLY A 181 15.65 5.79 12.31
CA GLY A 181 17.10 5.79 12.23
C GLY A 181 17.84 5.85 13.57
N GLY A 182 17.12 5.82 14.71
CA GLY A 182 17.71 5.77 16.06
C GLY A 182 18.00 7.12 16.71
N PHE A 183 17.58 8.24 16.10
CA PHE A 183 17.75 9.56 16.71
C PHE A 183 16.80 9.76 17.89
N THR A 184 17.22 10.57 18.88
CA THR A 184 16.34 10.94 20.00
C THR A 184 15.17 11.80 19.51
N ALA A 185 14.13 11.94 20.33
CA ALA A 185 12.99 12.78 19.98
C ALA A 185 13.40 14.24 19.75
N GLU A 186 14.35 14.78 20.54
CA GLU A 186 14.83 16.14 20.35
C GLU A 186 15.60 16.33 19.04
N GLN A 187 16.45 15.36 18.68
CA GLN A 187 17.22 15.39 17.43
C GLN A 187 16.33 15.20 16.19
N ALA A 188 15.24 14.46 16.36
CA ALA A 188 14.27 14.19 15.30
C ALA A 188 13.36 15.39 15.03
N ALA A 189 13.10 16.23 16.04
CA ALA A 189 12.19 17.37 15.95
C ALA A 189 12.64 18.38 14.87
N PRO A 190 11.68 19.11 14.25
CA PRO A 190 11.99 20.24 13.39
C PRO A 190 12.79 21.31 14.16
N VAL A 191 13.68 22.02 13.46
CA VAL A 191 14.40 23.15 14.06
C VAL A 191 13.40 24.28 14.31
N VAL A 192 13.27 24.68 15.58
CA VAL A 192 12.43 25.79 16.00
C VAL A 192 13.31 26.87 16.61
N PHE A 193 13.11 28.11 16.18
CA PHE A 193 13.75 29.28 16.75
C PHE A 193 12.76 30.44 16.79
N GLN A 194 13.01 31.39 17.69
CA GLN A 194 12.18 32.58 17.85
C GLN A 194 12.61 33.67 16.87
N ALA A 195 11.64 34.32 16.22
CA ALA A 195 11.86 35.46 15.35
C ALA A 195 10.76 36.52 15.54
N ARG A 196 11.12 37.80 15.58
CA ARG A 196 10.17 38.89 15.71
C ARG A 196 9.53 39.22 14.35
N LEU A 197 8.21 39.29 14.29
CA LEU A 197 7.49 39.69 13.09
C LEU A 197 7.70 41.18 12.80
N LEU A 198 7.96 41.53 11.53
CA LEU A 198 8.11 42.92 11.10
C LEU A 198 6.78 43.60 10.75
N HIS A 199 5.70 42.84 10.66
CA HIS A 199 4.36 43.35 10.39
C HIS A 199 3.31 42.49 11.11
N PRO A 200 2.12 43.04 11.40
CA PRO A 200 1.01 42.26 11.91
C PRO A 200 0.64 41.13 10.94
N LEU A 201 0.48 39.92 11.47
CA LEU A 201 0.04 38.76 10.71
C LEU A 201 -1.30 38.29 11.30
N PRO A 202 -2.42 38.44 10.57
CA PRO A 202 -3.69 37.90 11.03
C PRO A 202 -3.59 36.37 11.08
N LEU A 203 -4.05 35.78 12.17
CA LEU A 203 -4.05 34.34 12.40
C LEU A 203 -5.49 33.83 12.35
N ASP A 204 -5.67 32.63 11.81
CA ASP A 204 -6.91 31.87 11.96
C ASP A 204 -7.01 31.39 13.43
N THR A 205 -8.14 31.64 14.08
CA THR A 205 -8.37 31.29 15.49
C THR A 205 -8.76 29.83 15.69
N ASP A 206 -9.26 29.18 14.65
CA ASP A 206 -9.83 27.83 14.72
C ASP A 206 -8.81 26.77 14.28
N ARG A 207 -7.84 27.15 13.43
CA ARG A 207 -6.90 26.21 12.82
C ARG A 207 -5.44 26.68 12.91
N PRO A 208 -4.49 25.79 13.26
CA PRO A 208 -3.08 26.12 13.18
C PRO A 208 -2.65 26.30 11.73
N GLU A 209 -2.14 27.49 11.40
CA GLU A 209 -1.63 27.83 10.08
C GLU A 209 -0.10 27.93 10.05
N TYR A 210 0.50 27.37 9.01
CA TYR A 210 1.93 27.51 8.74
C TYR A 210 2.15 28.54 7.64
N HIS A 211 2.74 29.67 8.00
CA HIS A 211 3.04 30.76 7.07
C HIS A 211 4.47 30.65 6.54
N ARG A 212 4.63 30.83 5.22
CA ARG A 212 5.97 31.00 4.64
C ARG A 212 6.49 32.39 4.97
N ALA A 213 7.61 32.43 5.66
CA ALA A 213 8.29 33.65 6.05
C ALA A 213 9.72 33.69 5.52
N VAL A 214 10.20 34.90 5.20
CA VAL A 214 11.61 35.18 5.03
C VAL A 214 12.15 35.62 6.37
N VAL A 215 13.19 34.92 6.85
CA VAL A 215 13.90 35.23 8.08
C VAL A 215 15.25 35.86 7.76
N ARG A 216 15.62 36.89 8.51
CA ARG A 216 16.93 37.55 8.43
C ARG A 216 17.44 37.87 9.83
N TRP A 217 18.76 37.86 10.00
CA TRP A 217 19.38 38.28 11.25
C TRP A 217 19.56 39.80 11.26
N GLU A 218 18.99 40.49 12.25
CA GLU A 218 19.19 41.92 12.49
C GLU A 218 19.91 42.13 13.81
N ARG A 219 21.20 42.51 13.75
CA ARG A 219 22.09 42.84 14.89
C ARG A 219 22.13 41.75 15.96
N THR A 220 21.07 41.63 16.75
CA THR A 220 20.92 40.79 17.94
C THR A 220 19.74 39.82 17.87
N GLU A 221 18.86 39.89 16.87
CA GLU A 221 17.65 39.05 16.80
C GLU A 221 17.32 38.58 15.38
N TRP A 222 16.61 37.46 15.28
CA TRP A 222 15.95 37.05 14.03
C TRP A 222 14.69 37.87 13.84
N VAL A 223 14.51 38.40 12.64
CA VAL A 223 13.27 39.04 12.23
C VAL A 223 12.65 38.30 11.05
N ALA A 224 11.33 38.16 11.07
CA ALA A 224 10.56 37.42 10.10
C ALA A 224 9.58 38.34 9.37
N THR A 225 9.46 38.16 8.06
CA THR A 225 8.48 38.84 7.20
C THR A 225 7.70 37.76 6.47
N SER A 226 6.38 37.71 6.66
CA SER A 226 5.53 36.83 5.86
C SER A 226 5.63 37.18 4.39
N THR A 227 5.55 36.17 3.53
CA THR A 227 5.59 36.33 2.07
C THR A 227 4.26 36.85 1.47
N GLY A 228 3.32 37.33 2.30
CA GLY A 228 2.03 37.88 1.88
C GLY A 228 0.93 36.80 1.80
N VAL A 229 -0.13 37.03 1.01
CA VAL A 229 -1.35 36.19 0.97
C VAL A 229 -1.03 34.73 0.60
N GLN A 230 -1.13 33.84 1.59
CA GLN A 230 -0.85 32.41 1.46
C GLN A 230 -2.11 31.61 1.15
N ALA A 231 -2.04 30.80 0.10
CA ALA A 231 -2.86 29.62 -0.09
C ALA A 231 -1.91 28.50 -0.49
N SER A 232 -2.25 27.24 -0.21
CA SER A 232 -1.45 26.04 -0.50
C SER A 232 -1.11 25.82 -1.99
N SER A 233 -1.42 26.77 -2.87
CA SER A 233 -1.17 26.77 -4.32
C SER A 233 -0.16 27.84 -4.83
N ARG A 234 0.48 28.66 -3.97
CA ARG A 234 1.15 29.91 -4.41
C ARG A 234 2.70 29.93 -4.37
N LEU A 235 3.38 29.11 -5.16
CA LEU A 235 4.34 29.69 -6.12
C LEU A 235 3.44 30.43 -7.10
N LEU A 236 3.45 31.77 -7.20
CA LEU A 236 2.28 32.59 -7.58
C LEU A 236 1.22 31.95 -8.51
N ARG A 237 1.60 31.25 -9.60
CA ARG A 237 0.95 29.98 -10.03
C ARG A 237 2.00 29.00 -10.56
N TYR A 238 2.04 27.76 -10.05
CA TYR A 238 2.79 26.67 -10.69
C TYR A 238 2.06 26.28 -11.97
N ALA A 239 2.80 25.97 -13.04
CA ALA A 239 2.24 25.49 -14.30
C ALA A 239 2.61 24.01 -14.50
N PRO A 240 2.11 23.08 -13.65
CA PRO A 240 2.52 21.68 -13.69
C PRO A 240 2.16 21.04 -15.02
N GLY A 241 1.08 21.45 -15.68
CA GLY A 241 0.72 20.96 -17.01
C GLY A 241 1.82 21.20 -18.06
N LEU A 242 2.51 22.35 -18.00
CA LEU A 242 3.65 22.61 -18.87
C LEU A 242 4.82 21.68 -18.50
N VAL A 243 5.12 21.53 -17.21
CA VAL A 243 6.16 20.62 -16.71
C VAL A 243 5.90 19.17 -17.13
N HIS A 244 4.67 18.69 -17.00
CA HIS A 244 4.27 17.34 -17.38
C HIS A 244 4.35 17.14 -18.90
N LYS A 245 3.89 18.12 -19.69
CA LYS A 245 3.98 18.03 -21.16
C LYS A 245 5.44 18.00 -21.64
N MET A 246 6.29 18.80 -21.02
CA MET A 246 7.74 18.84 -21.28
C MET A 246 8.42 17.53 -20.90
N LEU A 247 8.12 16.99 -19.72
CA LEU A 247 8.65 15.69 -19.27
C LEU A 247 8.16 14.54 -20.15
N GLN A 248 6.88 14.56 -20.53
CA GLN A 248 6.30 13.55 -21.43
C GLN A 248 7.03 13.51 -22.77
N ALA A 249 7.24 14.67 -23.41
CA ALA A 249 7.99 14.74 -24.67
C ALA A 249 9.43 14.25 -24.49
N SER A 250 10.11 14.70 -23.42
CA SER A 250 11.50 14.31 -23.15
C SER A 250 11.67 12.81 -22.90
N LEU A 251 10.65 12.15 -22.32
CA LEU A 251 10.65 10.71 -22.05
C LEU A 251 10.47 9.85 -23.30
N GLU A 252 9.86 10.38 -24.36
CA GLU A 252 9.78 9.70 -25.67
C GLU A 252 11.16 9.61 -26.35
N VAL A 253 12.06 10.53 -26.03
CA VAL A 253 13.42 10.59 -26.59
C VAL A 253 14.44 9.86 -25.72
N THR A 254 14.36 10.02 -24.40
CA THR A 254 15.29 9.34 -23.50
C THR A 254 14.66 9.00 -22.14
N PRO A 255 14.78 7.75 -21.67
CA PRO A 255 14.36 7.38 -20.32
C PRO A 255 15.05 8.19 -19.22
N MET A 256 16.24 8.72 -19.49
CA MET A 256 17.00 9.54 -18.55
C MET A 256 16.35 10.90 -18.25
N ALA A 257 15.35 11.30 -19.06
CA ALA A 257 14.58 12.52 -18.82
C ALA A 257 13.80 12.48 -17.50
N ILE A 258 13.55 11.30 -16.93
CA ILE A 258 12.90 11.15 -15.61
C ILE A 258 13.70 11.82 -14.48
N LEU A 259 15.01 12.00 -14.67
CA LEU A 259 15.90 12.67 -13.71
C LEU A 259 15.89 14.19 -13.85
N ALA A 260 15.24 14.73 -14.87
CA ALA A 260 15.13 16.16 -15.07
C ALA A 260 14.21 16.78 -14.01
N ARG A 261 14.58 17.99 -13.55
CA ARG A 261 13.78 18.76 -12.58
C ARG A 261 13.28 20.08 -13.21
N PRO A 262 12.51 20.02 -14.31
CA PRO A 262 12.01 21.23 -14.93
C PRO A 262 10.98 21.93 -14.04
N VAL A 263 11.01 23.26 -14.06
CA VAL A 263 10.10 24.15 -13.35
C VAL A 263 9.46 25.06 -14.38
N ALA A 264 8.13 25.17 -14.30
CA ALA A 264 7.37 26.16 -15.05
C ALA A 264 6.35 26.84 -14.15
N GLY A 265 6.18 28.14 -14.31
CA GLY A 265 5.27 28.92 -13.48
C GLY A 265 5.29 30.39 -13.84
N ILE A 266 4.53 31.17 -13.06
CA ILE A 266 4.31 32.59 -13.34
C ILE A 266 4.87 33.42 -12.19
N ARG A 267 5.58 34.50 -12.55
CA ARG A 267 6.03 35.54 -11.61
C ARG A 267 5.59 36.91 -12.12
N GLY A 268 4.59 37.51 -11.46
CA GLY A 268 3.99 38.76 -11.93
C GLY A 268 3.34 38.57 -13.31
N HIS A 269 3.70 39.40 -14.28
CA HIS A 269 3.27 39.27 -15.69
C HIS A 269 4.25 38.44 -16.55
N THR A 270 5.09 37.62 -15.92
CA THR A 270 6.14 36.88 -16.62
C THR A 270 5.93 35.38 -16.48
N LEU A 271 5.84 34.68 -17.62
CA LEU A 271 5.93 33.22 -17.69
C LEU A 271 7.40 32.80 -17.57
N VAL A 272 7.69 31.90 -16.64
CA VAL A 272 9.01 31.33 -16.42
C VAL A 272 8.95 29.84 -16.76
N VAL A 273 9.82 29.39 -17.66
CA VAL A 273 9.95 27.98 -18.05
C VAL A 273 11.44 27.63 -18.07
N THR A 274 11.85 26.59 -17.36
CA THR A 274 13.23 26.08 -17.42
C THR A 274 13.38 25.07 -18.54
N LEU A 275 14.39 25.23 -19.39
CA LEU A 275 14.65 24.34 -20.52
C LEU A 275 15.89 23.46 -20.25
N PRO A 276 16.00 22.27 -20.89
CA PRO A 276 17.17 21.40 -20.75
C PRO A 276 18.47 22.06 -21.21
N GLY A 277 19.63 21.54 -20.77
CA GLY A 277 20.93 22.12 -21.12
C GLY A 277 21.44 21.80 -22.54
N LYS A 278 20.88 20.79 -23.22
CA LYS A 278 21.30 20.40 -24.57
C LYS A 278 20.45 21.11 -25.63
N PRO A 279 21.04 21.74 -26.66
CA PRO A 279 20.29 22.48 -27.69
C PRO A 279 19.15 21.69 -28.36
N ASN A 280 19.38 20.42 -28.71
CA ASN A 280 18.36 19.58 -29.34
C ASN A 280 17.16 19.33 -28.39
N ALA A 281 17.43 19.13 -27.10
CA ALA A 281 16.40 18.92 -26.09
C ALA A 281 15.63 20.21 -25.77
N VAL A 282 16.24 21.38 -25.92
CA VAL A 282 15.55 22.68 -25.82
C VAL A 282 14.50 22.82 -26.91
N VAL A 283 14.87 22.55 -28.17
CA VAL A 283 13.98 22.68 -29.34
C VAL A 283 12.78 21.75 -29.19
N GLU A 284 13.03 20.50 -28.83
CA GLU A 284 12.01 19.49 -28.56
C GLU A 284 11.03 19.93 -27.47
N THR A 285 11.57 20.29 -26.29
CA THR A 285 10.78 20.67 -25.13
C THR A 285 9.95 21.92 -25.39
N LEU A 286 10.51 22.89 -26.13
CA LEU A 286 9.81 24.12 -26.49
C LEU A 286 8.71 23.87 -27.52
N ASN A 287 8.96 23.03 -28.53
CA ASN A 287 7.95 22.65 -29.51
C ASN A 287 6.76 21.92 -28.86
N ALA A 288 7.02 21.10 -27.83
CA ALA A 288 5.97 20.39 -27.10
C ALA A 288 4.97 21.32 -26.38
N ILE A 289 5.42 22.51 -25.96
CA ILE A 289 4.59 23.51 -25.27
C ILE A 289 4.18 24.69 -26.15
N ALA A 290 4.84 24.90 -27.30
CA ALA A 290 4.57 26.03 -28.20
C ALA A 290 3.09 26.25 -28.54
N PRO A 291 2.25 25.22 -28.80
CA PRO A 291 0.84 25.40 -29.13
C PRO A 291 0.02 26.05 -28.01
N VAL A 292 0.42 25.88 -26.75
CA VAL A 292 -0.33 26.39 -25.59
C VAL A 292 0.21 27.72 -25.08
N LEU A 293 1.40 28.15 -25.52
CA LEU A 293 2.02 29.40 -25.08
C LEU A 293 1.20 30.65 -25.42
N PRO A 294 0.60 30.81 -26.62
CA PRO A 294 -0.19 32.01 -26.93
C PRO A 294 -1.38 32.20 -25.98
N HIS A 295 -2.10 31.12 -25.67
CA HIS A 295 -3.22 31.16 -24.74
C HIS A 295 -2.74 31.38 -23.29
N ALA A 296 -1.64 30.74 -22.89
CA ALA A 296 -1.04 30.95 -21.58
C ALA A 296 -0.60 32.42 -21.36
N LEU A 297 -0.09 33.09 -22.40
CA LEU A 297 0.28 34.51 -22.35
C LEU A 297 -0.94 35.44 -22.33
N HIS A 298 -2.04 35.08 -23.00
CA HIS A 298 -3.29 35.84 -22.95
C HIS A 298 -3.92 35.80 -21.54
N LEU A 299 -3.94 34.63 -20.90
CA LEU A 299 -4.39 34.46 -19.52
C LEU A 299 -3.57 35.26 -18.50
N LEU A 300 -2.34 35.66 -18.84
CA LEU A 300 -1.51 36.52 -18.00
C LEU A 300 -1.89 38.01 -18.10
N GLN A 301 -2.54 38.41 -19.19
CA GLN A 301 -2.96 39.80 -19.42
C GLN A 301 -4.27 40.08 -18.67
N ASP A 302 -5.23 39.15 -18.65
CA ASP A 302 -6.52 39.28 -17.96
C ASP A 302 -6.41 39.39 -16.43
N ILE A 303 -5.35 38.84 -15.84
CA ILE A 303 -5.06 38.95 -14.39
C ILE A 303 -4.82 40.42 -13.97
N SER A 304 -4.53 41.32 -14.93
CA SER A 304 -4.28 42.74 -14.68
C SER A 304 -5.54 43.57 -14.43
N HIS A 305 -6.73 43.10 -14.87
CA HIS A 305 -7.96 43.91 -14.83
C HIS A 305 -8.78 43.80 -13.53
N ASP A 306 -8.53 42.80 -12.68
CA ASP A 306 -9.27 42.61 -11.42
C ASP A 306 -8.67 43.35 -10.20
N HIS A 307 -7.52 44.03 -10.35
CA HIS A 307 -6.84 44.71 -9.24
C HIS A 307 -7.20 46.20 -9.05
N HIS A 308 -8.15 46.77 -9.81
CA HIS A 308 -8.50 48.20 -9.70
C HIS A 308 -9.89 48.53 -9.10
N LYS A 309 -10.72 47.55 -8.69
CA LYS A 309 -12.02 47.82 -8.03
C LYS A 309 -11.92 47.61 -6.51
N GLY A 310 -11.24 48.50 -5.81
CA GLY A 310 -11.08 48.39 -4.36
C GLY A 310 -10.73 49.67 -3.61
N GLN A 311 -10.85 50.86 -4.23
CA GLN A 311 -10.74 52.13 -3.52
C GLN A 311 -11.73 53.16 -4.10
N ASN A 312 -12.43 53.84 -3.19
CA ASN A 312 -13.37 54.96 -3.33
C ASN A 312 -14.88 54.63 -3.39
N LYS A 313 -15.50 54.67 -2.21
CA LYS A 313 -16.66 55.54 -1.93
C LYS A 313 -16.78 55.78 -0.42
N ALA A 314 -16.11 56.83 0.05
CA ALA A 314 -16.50 57.58 1.24
C ALA A 314 -16.79 59.01 0.75
N SER A 315 -18.06 59.34 0.59
CA SER A 315 -18.66 60.67 0.51
C SER A 315 -20.15 60.50 0.77
#